data_AF-A0A7C2QEQ6-F1
#
_entry.id   AF-A0A7C2QEQ6-F1
#
_cell.length_a   1.000
_cell.length_b   1.000
_cell.length_c   1.000
_cell.angle_alpha   90.00
_cell.angle_beta   90.00
_cell.angle_gamma   90.00
#
_symmetry.space_group_name_H-M   'P 1'
#
loop_
_entity.id
_entity.type
_entity.pdbx_description
1 polymer ?
#
loop_
_entity_poly.entity_id
_entity_poly.type
_entity_poly.pdbx_seq_one_letter_code
_entity_poly.pdbx_strand_id
1 'polypeptide(L)'
;MGIDDNIIAEAENLYGEGKALLSQAEVAIQERNYGEVMNLTEVMNLTINAMEKFREARMVLAPFFERDEEAEKFIKAQGLLVAANRTLERIERLENYLLPKLQETLEGAKSLLNIDEMTALLQEGNVSEAAHRIAEANRLICQALRSMIEEVTPKRMERFMERLRERYESLIDKLQGMGVDVTEFLNNTGFKNKHEFQERMQHLKDAIKAAGPGSAKGLMGQLMSLANGLRKLERMGESVFTAPSEGKGTPALSVEIKEKKVVGNLRVVFLDVVVKNVGDVRLRFQNSAYGLTIERKGEGGTWEFYYSPISAQVIVFLEPMQTAHITVMLRQPQPGEYRVHVQGFYGENGQPVEAVAEFTLP
;
A
#
# COMPACT_ATOMS: atom_id res chain seq x y z
N MET A 1 -7.88 31.81 -50.08
CA MET A 1 -7.80 30.38 -50.45
C MET A 1 -8.50 29.61 -49.35
N GLY A 2 -9.41 28.70 -49.67
CA GLY A 2 -10.03 27.85 -48.64
C GLY A 2 -8.98 26.95 -47.99
N ILE A 3 -9.13 26.68 -46.70
CA ILE A 3 -8.31 25.69 -45.99
C ILE A 3 -8.68 24.31 -46.56
N ASP A 4 -7.69 23.50 -46.94
CA ASP A 4 -7.91 22.13 -47.40
C ASP A 4 -8.50 21.28 -46.26
N ASP A 5 -9.61 20.58 -46.52
CA ASP A 5 -10.29 19.71 -45.55
C ASP A 5 -9.34 18.65 -44.97
N ASN A 6 -8.33 18.22 -45.72
CA ASN A 6 -7.31 17.27 -45.23
C ASN A 6 -6.44 17.88 -44.11
N ILE A 7 -6.16 19.19 -44.17
CA ILE A 7 -5.33 19.90 -43.19
C ILE A 7 -6.11 20.13 -41.90
N ILE A 8 -7.41 20.41 -42.02
CA ILE A 8 -8.31 20.49 -40.86
C ILE A 8 -8.40 19.11 -40.20
N ALA A 9 -8.61 18.05 -40.97
CA ALA A 9 -8.68 16.68 -40.45
C ALA A 9 -7.38 16.25 -39.75
N GLU A 10 -6.21 16.62 -40.29
CA GLU A 10 -4.91 16.35 -39.66
C GLU A 10 -4.78 17.06 -38.30
N ALA A 11 -5.14 18.35 -38.24
CA ALA A 11 -5.08 19.12 -36.99
C ALA A 11 -6.08 18.60 -35.94
N GLU A 12 -7.28 18.22 -36.36
CA GLU A 12 -8.29 17.61 -35.48
C GLU A 12 -7.82 16.27 -34.91
N ASN A 13 -7.18 15.44 -35.74
CA ASN A 13 -6.63 14.16 -35.28
C ASN A 13 -5.52 14.36 -34.24
N LEU A 14 -4.54 15.22 -34.52
CA LEU A 14 -3.47 15.57 -33.58
C LEU A 14 -4.04 16.13 -32.25
N TYR A 15 -5.07 16.97 -32.33
CA TYR A 15 -5.75 17.49 -31.15
C TYR A 15 -6.49 16.39 -30.36
N GLY A 16 -7.11 15.43 -31.06
CA GLY A 16 -7.72 14.24 -30.46
C GLY A 16 -6.70 13.36 -29.73
N GLU A 17 -5.56 13.08 -30.36
CA GLU A 17 -4.45 12.33 -29.76
C GLU A 17 -3.95 13.01 -28.48
N GLY A 18 -3.75 14.33 -28.50
CA GLY A 18 -3.34 15.08 -27.31
C GLY A 18 -4.34 14.97 -26.16
N LYS A 19 -5.65 15.01 -26.43
CA LYS A 19 -6.70 14.81 -25.41
C LYS A 19 -6.69 13.39 -24.83
N ALA A 20 -6.50 12.38 -25.66
CA ALA A 20 -6.44 10.99 -25.22
C ALA A 20 -5.25 10.78 -24.26
N LEU A 21 -4.09 11.35 -24.59
CA LEU A 21 -2.89 11.29 -23.74
C LEU A 21 -3.10 11.97 -22.37
N LEU A 22 -3.75 13.14 -22.33
CA LEU A 22 -4.09 13.80 -21.06
C LEU A 22 -5.07 12.96 -20.22
N SER A 23 -6.05 12.32 -20.86
CA SER A 23 -7.01 11.45 -20.17
C SER A 23 -6.31 10.24 -19.53
N GLN A 24 -5.34 9.65 -20.22
CA GLN A 24 -4.51 8.56 -19.67
C GLN A 24 -3.67 9.04 -18.47
N ALA A 25 -3.06 10.22 -18.57
CA ALA A 25 -2.31 10.82 -17.47
C ALA A 25 -3.21 11.04 -16.24
N GLU A 26 -4.45 11.50 -16.44
CA GLU A 26 -5.41 11.71 -15.36
C GLU A 26 -5.80 10.40 -14.65
N VAL A 27 -6.07 9.33 -15.39
CA VAL A 27 -6.35 8.00 -14.82
C VAL A 27 -5.17 7.53 -13.97
N ALA A 28 -3.94 7.63 -14.48
CA ALA A 28 -2.73 7.22 -13.76
C ALA A 28 -2.50 8.04 -12.46
N ILE A 29 -2.91 9.31 -12.44
CA ILE A 29 -2.90 10.15 -11.22
C ILE A 29 -3.96 9.67 -10.22
N GLN A 30 -5.18 9.38 -10.70
CA GLN A 30 -6.31 8.97 -9.86
C GLN A 30 -6.11 7.61 -9.19
N GLU A 31 -5.40 6.69 -9.82
CA GLU A 31 -5.09 5.36 -9.28
C GLU A 31 -4.11 5.38 -8.08
N ARG A 32 -3.61 6.56 -7.68
CA ARG A 32 -2.77 6.82 -6.47
C ARG A 32 -1.57 5.87 -6.31
N ASN A 33 -1.12 5.23 -7.38
CA ASN A 33 -0.05 4.24 -7.35
C ASN A 33 1.35 4.89 -7.43
N TYR A 34 1.59 5.94 -6.64
CA TYR A 34 2.87 6.68 -6.59
C TYR A 34 3.99 5.93 -5.83
N GLY A 35 3.87 4.61 -5.72
CA GLY A 35 4.85 3.74 -5.06
C GLY A 35 6.14 3.56 -5.85
N GLU A 36 6.13 3.89 -7.15
CA GLU A 36 7.26 3.74 -8.04
C GLU A 36 7.60 5.06 -8.73
N VAL A 37 8.88 5.43 -8.71
CA VAL A 37 9.44 6.55 -9.48
C VAL A 37 9.14 6.41 -10.99
N MET A 38 8.79 5.19 -11.42
CA MET A 38 8.39 4.83 -12.79
C MET A 38 7.06 5.49 -13.21
N ASN A 39 6.04 5.50 -12.34
CA ASN A 39 4.71 6.06 -12.67
C ASN A 39 4.71 7.60 -12.80
N LEU A 40 5.53 8.30 -12.01
CA LEU A 40 5.65 9.77 -12.14
C LEU A 40 6.34 10.18 -13.45
N THR A 41 7.29 9.38 -13.90
CA THR A 41 7.98 9.58 -15.19
C THR A 41 7.01 9.34 -16.34
N GLU A 42 6.17 8.32 -16.23
CA GLU A 42 5.15 7.99 -17.24
C GLU A 42 4.07 9.07 -17.34
N VAL A 43 3.51 9.53 -16.22
CA VAL A 43 2.56 10.66 -16.19
C VAL A 43 3.18 11.93 -16.81
N MET A 44 4.45 12.22 -16.49
CA MET A 44 5.15 13.35 -17.10
C MET A 44 5.29 13.20 -18.61
N ASN A 45 5.70 12.02 -19.09
CA ASN A 45 5.86 11.74 -20.52
C ASN A 45 4.53 11.85 -21.27
N LEU A 46 3.45 11.30 -20.72
CA LEU A 46 2.10 11.43 -21.30
C LEU A 46 1.70 12.90 -21.45
N THR A 47 1.97 13.70 -20.42
CA THR A 47 1.65 15.14 -20.43
C THR A 47 2.51 15.92 -21.43
N ILE A 48 3.81 15.60 -21.55
CA ILE A 48 4.72 16.22 -22.52
C ILE A 48 4.28 15.89 -23.95
N ASN A 49 4.05 14.61 -24.24
CA ASN A 49 3.62 14.16 -25.57
C ASN A 49 2.27 14.79 -25.96
N ALA A 50 1.34 14.93 -25.01
CA ALA A 50 0.08 15.63 -25.27
C ALA A 50 0.30 17.09 -25.71
N MET A 51 1.21 17.80 -25.06
CA MET A 51 1.54 19.19 -25.41
C MET A 51 2.25 19.30 -26.76
N GLU A 52 3.08 18.32 -27.12
CA GLU A 52 3.68 18.23 -28.45
C GLU A 52 2.60 18.06 -29.53
N LYS A 53 1.62 17.19 -29.30
CA LYS A 53 0.49 17.00 -30.22
C LYS A 53 -0.36 18.25 -30.41
N PHE A 54 -0.63 19.00 -29.35
CA PHE A 54 -1.31 20.30 -29.49
C PHE A 54 -0.47 21.34 -30.25
N ARG A 55 0.86 21.31 -30.08
CA ARG A 55 1.76 22.20 -30.81
C ARG A 55 1.81 21.84 -32.30
N GLU A 56 1.88 20.56 -32.63
CA GLU A 56 1.82 20.04 -34.00
C GLU A 56 0.51 20.45 -34.68
N ALA A 57 -0.64 20.22 -34.02
CA ALA A 57 -1.95 20.63 -34.53
C ALA A 57 -2.01 22.13 -34.85
N ARG A 58 -1.46 22.96 -33.96
CA ARG A 58 -1.37 24.41 -34.18
C ARG A 58 -0.45 24.75 -35.36
N MET A 59 0.70 24.09 -35.48
CA MET A 59 1.65 24.34 -36.57
C MET A 59 1.07 24.00 -37.94
N VAL A 60 0.28 22.93 -38.04
CA VAL A 60 -0.43 22.55 -39.27
C VAL A 60 -1.40 23.64 -39.71
N LEU A 61 -2.12 24.26 -38.77
CA LEU A 61 -3.10 25.32 -39.08
C LEU A 61 -2.46 26.71 -39.28
N ALA A 62 -1.28 26.96 -38.71
CA ALA A 62 -0.64 28.28 -38.68
C ALA A 62 -0.46 28.97 -40.06
N PRO A 63 -0.12 28.28 -41.16
CA PRO A 63 0.03 28.91 -42.48
C PRO A 63 -1.28 29.40 -43.10
N PHE A 64 -2.44 28.92 -42.61
CA PHE A 64 -3.76 29.16 -43.19
C PHE A 64 -4.54 30.27 -42.51
N PHE A 65 -4.04 30.77 -41.39
CA PHE A 65 -4.49 32.02 -40.83
C PHE A 65 -3.77 33.16 -41.56
N GLU A 66 -4.51 34.11 -42.12
CA GLU A 66 -3.92 35.37 -42.59
C GLU A 66 -3.11 35.96 -41.43
N ARG A 67 -1.84 36.29 -41.68
CA ARG A 67 -0.98 36.98 -40.71
C ARG A 67 -1.45 38.42 -40.56
N ASP A 68 -2.58 38.58 -39.89
CA ASP A 68 -2.92 39.83 -39.25
C ASP A 68 -2.00 39.94 -38.01
N GLU A 69 -0.91 40.70 -38.16
CA GLU A 69 0.06 40.91 -37.09
C GLU A 69 -0.58 41.51 -35.83
N GLU A 70 -1.65 42.30 -35.97
CA GLU A 70 -2.40 42.86 -34.84
C GLU A 70 -3.26 41.78 -34.17
N ALA A 71 -3.97 40.96 -34.94
CA ALA A 71 -4.71 39.82 -34.40
C ALA A 71 -3.77 38.80 -33.73
N GLU A 72 -2.59 38.54 -34.29
CA GLU A 72 -1.61 37.62 -33.71
C GLU A 72 -1.02 38.17 -32.40
N LYS A 73 -0.72 39.48 -32.34
CA LYS A 73 -0.29 40.16 -31.10
C LYS A 73 -1.40 40.13 -30.04
N PHE A 74 -2.65 40.38 -30.43
CA PHE A 74 -3.80 40.35 -29.53
C PHE A 74 -4.05 38.93 -28.96
N ILE A 75 -4.02 37.90 -29.80
CA ILE A 75 -4.17 36.50 -29.38
C ILE A 75 -3.01 36.08 -28.46
N LYS A 76 -1.77 36.48 -28.76
CA LYS A 76 -0.61 36.24 -27.89
C LYS A 76 -0.77 36.93 -26.53
N ALA A 77 -1.23 38.18 -26.52
CA ALA A 77 -1.50 38.92 -25.29
C ALA A 77 -2.55 38.24 -24.42
N GLN A 78 -3.70 37.85 -24.99
CA GLN A 78 -4.71 37.09 -24.25
C GLN A 78 -4.16 35.75 -23.72
N GLY A 79 -3.40 35.02 -24.53
CA GLY A 79 -2.78 33.76 -24.12
C GLY A 79 -1.83 33.92 -22.93
N LEU A 80 -1.06 35.02 -22.88
CA LEU A 80 -0.16 35.31 -21.77
C LEU A 80 -0.91 35.68 -20.49
N LEU A 81 -2.00 36.45 -20.57
CA LEU A 81 -2.85 36.72 -19.40
C LEU A 81 -3.49 35.45 -18.84
N VAL A 82 -3.96 34.56 -19.72
CA VAL A 82 -4.48 33.25 -19.28
C VAL A 82 -3.39 32.41 -18.61
N ALA A 83 -2.18 32.40 -19.17
CA ALA A 83 -1.04 31.69 -18.57
C ALA A 83 -0.63 32.27 -17.22
N ALA A 84 -0.64 33.60 -17.06
CA ALA A 84 -0.37 34.28 -15.81
C ALA A 84 -1.38 33.88 -14.72
N ASN A 85 -2.69 33.97 -15.03
CA ASN A 85 -3.76 33.58 -14.11
C ASN A 85 -3.66 32.09 -13.69
N ARG A 86 -3.43 31.18 -14.64
CA ARG A 86 -3.20 29.76 -14.31
C ARG A 86 -1.98 29.54 -13.43
N THR A 87 -0.94 30.35 -13.61
CA THR A 87 0.28 30.28 -12.79
C THR A 87 0.00 30.80 -11.38
N LEU A 88 -0.79 31.87 -11.22
CA LEU A 88 -1.26 32.35 -9.92
C LEU A 88 -2.10 31.29 -9.18
N GLU A 89 -3.07 30.66 -9.85
CA GLU A 89 -3.85 29.56 -9.27
C GLU A 89 -2.94 28.42 -8.78
N ARG A 90 -1.88 28.12 -9.52
CA ARG A 90 -0.90 27.10 -9.12
C ARG A 90 -0.13 27.53 -7.86
N ILE A 91 0.23 28.81 -7.74
CA ILE A 91 0.87 29.34 -6.52
C ILE A 91 -0.08 29.24 -5.34
N GLU A 92 -1.33 29.67 -5.48
CA GLU A 92 -2.34 29.57 -4.41
C GLU A 92 -2.52 28.13 -3.92
N ARG A 93 -2.56 27.16 -4.84
CA ARG A 93 -2.60 25.75 -4.47
C ARG A 93 -1.37 25.33 -3.67
N LEU A 94 -0.18 25.82 -4.02
CA LEU A 94 1.07 25.50 -3.33
C LEU A 94 1.15 26.13 -1.93
N GLU A 95 0.60 27.32 -1.77
CA GLU A 95 0.52 27.99 -0.46
C GLU A 95 -0.32 27.19 0.54
N ASN A 96 -1.33 26.47 0.08
CA ASN A 96 -2.13 25.58 0.94
C ASN A 96 -1.33 24.39 1.53
N TYR A 97 -0.15 24.07 0.98
CA TYR A 97 0.73 23.00 1.49
C TYR A 97 1.82 23.50 2.46
N LEU A 98 1.76 24.79 2.84
CA LEU A 98 2.50 25.50 3.90
C LEU A 98 3.85 24.89 4.33
N LEU A 99 4.92 25.35 3.68
CA LEU A 99 6.25 25.43 4.30
C LEU A 99 6.62 26.93 4.42
N PRO A 100 6.76 27.48 5.64
CA PRO A 100 7.07 28.90 5.86
C PRO A 100 8.31 29.40 5.11
N LYS A 101 9.27 28.49 4.86
CA LYS A 101 10.50 28.79 4.11
C LYS A 101 10.27 29.04 2.61
N LEU A 102 9.15 28.63 2.05
CA LEU A 102 8.85 28.80 0.63
C LEU A 102 8.07 30.09 0.35
N GLN A 103 7.57 30.75 1.40
CA GLN A 103 6.69 31.90 1.29
C GLN A 103 7.33 33.07 0.54
N GLU A 104 8.61 33.37 0.82
CA GLU A 104 9.35 34.43 0.11
C GLU A 104 9.51 34.12 -1.39
N THR A 105 9.80 32.85 -1.74
CA THR A 105 9.94 32.43 -3.14
C THR A 105 8.62 32.49 -3.89
N LEU A 106 7.52 32.10 -3.24
CA LEU A 106 6.18 32.14 -3.84
C LEU A 106 5.65 33.58 -3.95
N GLU A 107 5.93 34.46 -2.99
CA GLU A 107 5.61 35.89 -3.08
C GLU A 107 6.41 36.57 -4.21
N GLY A 108 7.69 36.22 -4.37
CA GLY A 108 8.48 36.65 -5.52
C GLY A 108 7.91 36.18 -6.86
N ALA A 109 7.34 34.98 -6.92
CA ALA A 109 6.65 34.48 -8.12
C ALA A 109 5.32 35.20 -8.38
N LYS A 110 4.56 35.53 -7.32
CA LYS A 110 3.30 36.30 -7.42
C LYS A 110 3.54 37.72 -7.92
N SER A 111 4.56 38.41 -7.42
CA SER A 111 4.82 39.80 -7.80
C SER A 111 5.12 39.94 -9.29
N LEU A 112 5.81 38.95 -9.88
CA LEU A 112 6.05 38.88 -11.34
C LEU A 112 4.77 38.71 -12.17
N LEU A 113 3.70 38.20 -11.57
CA LEU A 113 2.43 37.87 -12.23
C LEU A 113 1.33 38.89 -11.93
N ASN A 114 1.67 40.10 -11.48
CA ASN A 114 0.69 41.16 -11.28
C ASN A 114 -0.10 41.40 -12.59
N ILE A 115 -1.40 41.11 -12.56
CA ILE A 115 -2.25 41.11 -13.75
C ILE A 115 -2.41 42.52 -14.33
N ASP A 116 -2.42 43.56 -13.50
CA ASP A 116 -2.53 44.95 -13.97
C ASP A 116 -1.25 45.38 -14.72
N GLU A 117 -0.08 45.07 -14.16
CA GLU A 117 1.21 45.34 -14.83
C GLU A 117 1.38 44.52 -16.11
N MET A 118 0.97 43.25 -16.08
CA MET A 118 0.97 42.38 -17.25
C MET A 118 0.02 42.91 -18.34
N THR A 119 -1.15 43.42 -17.97
CA THR A 119 -2.09 44.01 -18.91
C THR A 119 -1.52 45.28 -19.53
N ALA A 120 -0.87 46.14 -18.76
CA ALA A 120 -0.20 47.34 -19.26
C ALA A 120 0.93 46.99 -20.26
N LEU A 121 1.82 46.05 -19.91
CA LEU A 121 2.90 45.59 -20.79
C LEU A 121 2.37 45.08 -22.14
N LEU A 122 1.25 44.35 -22.10
CA LEU A 122 0.65 43.80 -23.30
C LEU A 122 -0.06 44.85 -24.16
N GLN A 123 -0.68 45.86 -23.53
CA GLN A 123 -1.27 47.01 -24.24
C GLN A 123 -0.20 47.87 -24.92
N GLU A 124 0.99 47.98 -24.31
CA GLU A 124 2.17 48.64 -24.90
C GLU A 124 2.86 47.80 -25.99
N GLY A 125 2.37 46.58 -26.25
CA GLY A 125 2.95 45.66 -27.23
C GLY A 125 4.21 44.94 -26.76
N ASN A 126 4.56 45.04 -25.48
CA ASN A 126 5.73 44.40 -24.87
C ASN A 126 5.45 42.93 -24.48
N VAL A 127 5.14 42.12 -25.49
CA VAL A 127 4.81 40.69 -25.37
C VAL A 127 5.99 39.88 -24.81
N SER A 128 7.22 40.25 -25.17
CA SER A 128 8.44 39.56 -24.74
C SER A 128 8.68 39.67 -23.24
N GLU A 129 8.50 40.86 -22.66
CA GLU A 129 8.65 41.08 -21.22
C GLU A 129 7.58 40.33 -20.42
N ALA A 130 6.32 40.38 -20.87
CA ALA A 130 5.24 39.61 -20.25
C ALA A 130 5.53 38.09 -20.27
N ALA A 131 6.06 37.57 -21.38
CA ALA A 131 6.47 36.18 -21.46
C ALA A 131 7.66 35.86 -20.53
N HIS A 132 8.63 36.77 -20.43
CA HIS A 132 9.78 36.61 -19.54
C HIS A 132 9.36 36.55 -18.07
N ARG A 133 8.45 37.43 -17.63
CA ARG A 133 7.90 37.43 -16.27
C ARG A 133 7.22 36.10 -15.91
N ILE A 134 6.40 35.56 -16.82
CA ILE A 134 5.76 34.25 -16.63
C ILE A 134 6.80 33.12 -16.54
N ALA A 135 7.82 33.15 -17.39
CA ALA A 135 8.89 32.16 -17.38
C ALA A 135 9.66 32.20 -16.04
N GLU A 136 9.98 33.40 -15.56
CA GLU A 136 10.68 33.59 -14.29
C GLU A 136 9.83 33.20 -13.08
N ALA A 137 8.53 33.51 -13.08
CA ALA A 137 7.60 33.04 -12.06
C ALA A 137 7.54 31.50 -12.01
N ASN A 138 7.49 30.84 -13.18
CA ASN A 138 7.54 29.38 -13.27
C ASN A 138 8.88 28.80 -12.79
N ARG A 139 9.99 29.50 -13.02
CA ARG A 139 11.31 29.13 -12.49
C ARG A 139 11.31 29.12 -10.97
N LEU A 140 10.77 30.17 -10.35
CA LEU A 140 10.63 30.29 -8.90
C LEU A 140 9.71 29.20 -8.31
N ILE A 141 8.58 28.89 -8.96
CA ILE A 141 7.70 27.80 -8.55
C ILE A 141 8.44 26.45 -8.58
N CYS A 142 9.19 26.18 -9.65
CA CYS A 142 10.01 24.97 -9.75
C CYS A 142 11.06 24.89 -8.65
N GLN A 143 11.67 26.02 -8.27
CA GLN A 143 12.61 26.10 -7.17
C GLN A 143 11.91 25.78 -5.83
N ALA A 144 10.75 26.38 -5.57
CA ALA A 144 9.98 26.13 -4.36
C ALA A 144 9.56 24.65 -4.24
N LEU A 145 9.10 24.04 -5.33
CA LEU A 145 8.75 22.62 -5.38
C LEU A 145 9.95 21.70 -5.08
N ARG A 146 11.13 22.01 -5.60
CA ARG A 146 12.36 21.24 -5.29
C ARG A 146 12.68 21.30 -3.81
N SER A 147 12.66 22.49 -3.22
CA SER A 147 12.89 22.66 -1.78
C SER A 147 11.84 21.96 -0.92
N MET A 148 10.57 21.94 -1.34
CA MET A 148 9.52 21.17 -0.68
C MET A 148 9.82 19.66 -0.69
N ILE A 149 10.24 19.12 -1.84
CA ILE A 149 10.62 17.71 -1.98
C ILE A 149 11.81 17.40 -1.08
N GLU A 150 12.81 18.26 -1.02
CA GLU A 150 13.99 18.10 -0.15
C GLU A 150 13.63 18.06 1.33
N GLU A 151 12.62 18.81 1.77
CA GLU A 151 12.20 18.81 3.17
C GLU A 151 11.31 17.60 3.54
N VAL A 152 10.39 17.22 2.64
CA VAL A 152 9.41 16.16 2.91
C VAL A 152 10.01 14.76 2.73
N THR A 153 10.98 14.61 1.84
CA THR A 153 11.55 13.30 1.49
C THR A 153 12.25 12.62 2.67
N PRO A 154 13.12 13.28 3.45
CA PRO A 154 13.74 12.68 4.64
C PRO A 154 12.70 12.17 5.64
N LYS A 155 11.68 12.97 5.96
CA LYS A 155 10.58 12.57 6.87
C LYS A 155 9.82 11.35 6.34
N ARG A 156 9.62 11.25 5.02
CA ARG A 156 8.97 10.08 4.40
C ARG A 156 9.86 8.84 4.48
N MET A 157 11.17 8.98 4.27
CA MET A 157 12.14 7.89 4.43
C MET A 157 12.21 7.41 5.88
N GLU A 158 12.26 8.32 6.85
CA GLU A 158 12.27 8.00 8.28
C GLU A 158 11.04 7.18 8.68
N ARG A 159 9.83 7.60 8.27
CA ARG A 159 8.61 6.81 8.52
C ARG A 159 8.62 5.44 7.85
N PHE A 160 9.28 5.31 6.70
CA PHE A 160 9.41 4.01 6.04
C PHE A 160 10.43 3.12 6.76
N MET A 161 11.56 3.68 7.20
CA MET A 161 12.55 2.99 8.04
C MET A 161 11.93 2.44 9.31
N GLU A 162 11.06 3.22 9.98
CA GLU A 162 10.36 2.78 11.19
C GLU A 162 9.51 1.53 10.92
N ARG A 163 8.69 1.57 9.86
CA ARG A 163 7.88 0.42 9.44
C ARG A 163 8.71 -0.81 9.09
N LEU A 164 9.89 -0.64 8.49
CA LEU A 164 10.80 -1.76 8.21
C LEU A 164 11.36 -2.36 9.50
N ARG A 165 11.68 -1.51 10.49
CA ARG A 165 12.16 -1.96 11.80
C ARG A 165 11.10 -2.77 12.53
N GLU A 166 9.88 -2.26 12.63
CA GLU A 166 8.75 -2.95 13.27
C GLU A 166 8.49 -4.33 12.66
N ARG A 167 8.52 -4.41 11.31
CA ARG A 167 8.35 -5.68 10.60
C ARG A 167 9.48 -6.67 10.89
N TYR A 168 10.71 -6.19 10.89
CA TYR A 168 11.87 -7.02 11.21
C TYR A 168 11.79 -7.54 12.65
N GLU A 169 11.53 -6.67 13.62
CA GLU A 169 11.37 -7.04 15.03
C GLU A 169 10.25 -8.07 15.21
N SER A 170 9.08 -7.84 14.60
CA SER A 170 7.97 -8.80 14.63
C SER A 170 8.33 -10.17 14.03
N LEU A 171 9.13 -10.21 12.96
CA LEU A 171 9.60 -11.47 12.39
C LEU A 171 10.52 -12.21 13.35
N ILE A 172 11.47 -11.50 13.96
CA ILE A 172 12.41 -12.07 14.93
C ILE A 172 11.65 -12.61 16.16
N ASP A 173 10.72 -11.85 16.71
CA ASP A 173 9.92 -12.27 17.87
C ASP A 173 9.11 -13.53 17.56
N LYS A 174 8.53 -13.63 16.35
CA LYS A 174 7.82 -14.84 15.91
C LYS A 174 8.74 -16.06 15.82
N LEU A 175 9.93 -15.90 15.22
CA LEU A 175 10.92 -16.98 15.11
C LEU A 175 11.38 -17.44 16.50
N GLN A 176 11.69 -16.51 17.41
CA GLN A 176 12.08 -16.82 18.79
C GLN A 176 10.95 -17.50 19.56
N GLY A 177 9.72 -17.01 19.43
CA GLY A 177 8.54 -17.61 20.05
C GLY A 177 8.27 -19.05 19.59
N MET A 178 8.78 -19.43 18.42
CA MET A 178 8.70 -20.79 17.89
C MET A 178 9.90 -21.68 18.25
N GLY A 179 10.88 -21.15 18.99
CA GLY A 179 12.10 -21.87 19.38
C GLY A 179 13.12 -22.00 18.24
N VAL A 180 12.99 -21.21 17.17
CA VAL A 180 13.94 -21.21 16.04
C VAL A 180 15.22 -20.52 16.47
N ASP A 181 16.39 -21.10 16.16
CA ASP A 181 17.66 -20.39 16.27
C ASP A 181 17.71 -19.28 15.21
N VAL A 182 17.39 -18.06 15.66
CA VAL A 182 17.37 -16.87 14.81
C VAL A 182 18.75 -16.58 14.20
N THR A 183 19.84 -16.89 14.90
CA THR A 183 21.19 -16.62 14.40
C THR A 183 21.50 -17.53 13.22
N GLU A 184 21.16 -18.82 13.35
CA GLU A 184 21.30 -19.79 12.27
C GLU A 184 20.36 -19.47 11.10
N PHE A 185 19.09 -19.14 11.38
CA PHE A 185 18.11 -18.77 10.37
C PHE A 185 18.58 -17.56 9.55
N LEU A 186 19.06 -16.50 10.21
CA LEU A 186 19.55 -15.31 9.52
C LEU A 186 20.76 -15.63 8.65
N ASN A 187 21.75 -16.38 9.17
CA ASN A 187 22.93 -16.79 8.41
C ASN A 187 22.57 -17.47 7.08
N ASN A 188 21.51 -18.29 7.06
CA ASN A 188 21.05 -19.02 5.89
C ASN A 188 20.22 -18.18 4.89
N THR A 189 19.91 -16.93 5.21
CA THR A 189 18.93 -16.11 4.47
C THR A 189 19.50 -14.79 3.93
N GLY A 190 20.79 -14.52 4.16
CA GLY A 190 21.53 -13.39 3.57
C GLY A 190 21.78 -12.20 4.49
N PHE A 191 21.39 -12.30 5.77
CA PHE A 191 21.82 -11.40 6.85
C PHE A 191 22.65 -12.19 7.84
N LYS A 192 23.85 -11.76 8.19
CA LYS A 192 24.75 -12.51 9.07
C LYS A 192 24.21 -12.67 10.48
N ASN A 193 23.49 -11.68 10.99
CA ASN A 193 22.93 -11.69 12.35
C ASN A 193 21.92 -10.55 12.54
N LYS A 194 21.30 -10.50 13.74
CA LYS A 194 20.38 -9.43 14.16
C LYS A 194 21.03 -8.04 14.10
N HIS A 195 22.33 -7.96 14.37
CA HIS A 195 23.06 -6.70 14.43
C HIS A 195 23.23 -6.06 13.05
N GLU A 196 23.48 -6.84 12.00
CA GLU A 196 23.72 -6.31 10.64
C GLU A 196 22.50 -5.52 10.11
N PHE A 197 21.27 -5.99 10.37
CA PHE A 197 20.07 -5.25 9.97
C PHE A 197 19.97 -3.91 10.69
N GLN A 198 20.25 -3.90 11.99
CA GLN A 198 20.24 -2.69 12.82
C GLN A 198 21.33 -1.71 12.39
N GLU A 199 22.55 -2.17 12.10
CA GLU A 199 23.65 -1.35 11.60
C GLU A 199 23.30 -0.71 10.25
N ARG A 200 22.77 -1.49 9.30
CA ARG A 200 22.34 -0.96 7.99
C ARG A 200 21.25 0.09 8.14
N MET A 201 20.31 -0.12 9.06
CA MET A 201 19.25 0.84 9.36
C MET A 201 19.80 2.12 9.99
N GLN A 202 20.74 2.00 10.93
CA GLN A 202 21.38 3.13 11.60
C GLN A 202 22.24 3.94 10.62
N HIS A 203 23.02 3.26 9.77
CA HIS A 203 23.78 3.91 8.70
C HIS A 203 22.88 4.69 7.74
N LEU A 204 21.74 4.10 7.32
CA LEU A 204 20.76 4.80 6.49
C LEU A 204 20.16 6.02 7.20
N LYS A 205 19.85 5.89 8.49
CA LYS A 205 19.32 6.99 9.30
C LYS A 205 20.31 8.15 9.39
N ASP A 206 21.58 7.86 9.62
CA ASP A 206 22.62 8.88 9.70
C ASP A 206 22.89 9.51 8.33
N ALA A 207 22.87 8.71 7.26
CA ALA A 207 22.99 9.21 5.89
C ALA A 207 21.81 10.09 5.47
N ILE A 208 20.58 9.80 5.90
CA ILE A 208 19.40 10.64 5.67
C ILE A 208 19.50 11.95 6.45
N LYS A 209 20.01 11.93 7.68
CA LYS A 209 20.24 13.16 8.47
C LYS A 209 21.33 14.05 7.88
N ALA A 210 22.37 13.45 7.32
CA ALA A 210 23.47 14.14 6.66
C ALA A 210 23.20 14.48 5.19
N ALA A 211 22.03 14.10 4.66
CA ALA A 211 21.70 14.20 3.24
C ALA A 211 21.58 15.66 2.77
N GLY A 212 22.33 16.01 1.71
CA GLY A 212 22.12 17.23 0.93
C GLY A 212 21.24 17.03 -0.32
N PRO A 213 20.97 18.11 -1.08
CA PRO A 213 20.23 18.08 -2.34
C PRO A 213 20.73 16.97 -3.29
N GLY A 214 19.82 16.17 -3.85
CA GLY A 214 20.13 15.14 -4.86
C GLY A 214 20.54 13.75 -4.34
N SER A 215 20.82 13.59 -3.04
CA SER A 215 21.18 12.28 -2.45
C SER A 215 20.00 11.32 -2.25
N ALA A 216 18.77 11.85 -2.31
CA ALA A 216 17.54 11.12 -1.99
C ALA A 216 17.30 9.86 -2.84
N LYS A 217 17.62 9.90 -4.14
CA LYS A 217 17.41 8.75 -5.05
C LYS A 217 18.26 7.55 -4.65
N GLY A 218 19.53 7.79 -4.31
CA GLY A 218 20.46 6.74 -3.87
C GLY A 218 20.03 6.13 -2.54
N LEU A 219 19.66 6.99 -1.58
CA LEU A 219 19.17 6.56 -0.27
C LEU A 219 17.87 5.75 -0.38
N MET A 220 16.91 6.17 -1.21
CA MET A 220 15.71 5.36 -1.51
C MET A 220 16.08 4.01 -2.13
N GLY A 221 17.06 3.96 -3.03
CA GLY A 221 17.51 2.70 -3.64
C GLY A 221 18.04 1.72 -2.58
N GLN A 222 18.86 2.19 -1.65
CA GLN A 222 19.37 1.39 -0.54
C GLN A 222 18.25 0.93 0.40
N LEU A 223 17.32 1.84 0.75
CA LEU A 223 16.14 1.55 1.56
C LEU A 223 15.24 0.48 0.94
N MET A 224 15.02 0.55 -0.37
CA MET A 224 14.23 -0.44 -1.12
C MET A 224 14.95 -1.79 -1.22
N SER A 225 16.27 -1.80 -1.38
CA SER A 225 17.07 -3.01 -1.32
C SER A 225 16.91 -3.72 0.04
N LEU A 226 16.98 -2.95 1.13
CA LEU A 226 16.77 -3.49 2.47
C LEU A 226 15.34 -4.02 2.66
N ALA A 227 14.33 -3.30 2.17
CA ALA A 227 12.94 -3.75 2.19
C ALA A 227 12.72 -5.04 1.39
N ASN A 228 13.41 -5.21 0.26
CA ASN A 228 13.36 -6.44 -0.54
C ASN A 228 14.03 -7.61 0.19
N GLY A 229 15.16 -7.36 0.85
CA GLY A 229 15.81 -8.34 1.72
C GLY A 229 14.88 -8.81 2.83
N LEU A 230 14.21 -7.88 3.52
CA LEU A 230 13.23 -8.21 4.57
C LEU A 230 12.05 -9.01 4.01
N ARG A 231 11.50 -8.64 2.86
CA ARG A 231 10.42 -9.42 2.20
C ARG A 231 10.85 -10.83 1.83
N LYS A 232 12.13 -11.06 1.53
CA LYS A 232 12.65 -12.40 1.30
C LYS A 232 12.74 -13.19 2.61
N LEU A 233 13.22 -12.55 3.68
CA LEU A 233 13.26 -13.14 5.02
C LEU A 233 11.87 -13.55 5.51
N GLU A 234 10.88 -12.66 5.39
CA GLU A 234 9.52 -12.94 5.83
C GLU A 234 8.94 -14.16 5.10
N ARG A 235 9.16 -14.28 3.78
CA ARG A 235 8.74 -15.46 3.00
C ARG A 235 9.43 -16.76 3.44
N MET A 236 10.72 -16.69 3.79
CA MET A 236 11.43 -17.85 4.32
C MET A 236 10.94 -18.17 5.75
N GLY A 237 10.65 -17.15 6.55
CA GLY A 237 10.04 -17.31 7.87
C GLY A 237 8.66 -17.96 7.76
N GLU A 238 7.84 -17.56 6.79
CA GLU A 238 6.55 -18.19 6.49
C GLU A 238 6.70 -19.68 6.19
N SER A 239 7.72 -20.11 5.46
CA SER A 239 7.98 -21.54 5.30
C SER A 239 8.33 -22.24 6.61
N VAL A 240 8.98 -21.58 7.57
CA VAL A 240 9.22 -22.15 8.91
C VAL A 240 7.95 -22.13 9.77
N PHE A 241 7.13 -21.10 9.62
CA PHE A 241 5.84 -20.95 10.31
C PHE A 241 4.79 -21.95 9.82
N THR A 242 4.95 -22.42 8.59
CA THR A 242 4.03 -23.35 7.93
C THR A 242 4.61 -24.75 7.75
N ALA A 243 5.93 -24.92 7.91
CA ALA A 243 6.62 -26.21 7.88
C ALA A 243 6.12 -27.08 9.04
N PRO A 244 5.68 -28.30 8.75
CA PRO A 244 5.33 -29.22 9.81
C PRO A 244 6.59 -29.68 10.55
N SER A 245 6.47 -29.94 11.86
CA SER A 245 7.57 -30.54 12.63
C SER A 245 7.97 -31.86 11.99
N GLU A 246 9.27 -32.13 11.87
CA GLU A 246 9.81 -33.44 11.46
C GLU A 246 9.02 -34.53 12.19
N GLY A 247 8.28 -35.37 11.45
CA GLY A 247 7.22 -36.25 11.97
C GLY A 247 7.70 -37.42 12.84
N LYS A 248 8.72 -37.23 13.68
CA LYS A 248 9.22 -38.21 14.64
C LYS A 248 8.50 -38.01 15.98
N GLY A 249 7.41 -38.73 16.16
CA GLY A 249 6.68 -38.84 17.42
C GLY A 249 5.24 -39.34 17.21
N THR A 250 4.54 -39.59 18.31
CA THR A 250 3.15 -40.05 18.35
C THR A 250 2.21 -38.85 18.55
N PRO A 251 1.47 -38.43 17.52
CA PRO A 251 0.42 -37.42 17.69
C PRO A 251 -0.75 -38.01 18.47
N ALA A 252 -1.30 -37.23 19.39
CA ALA A 252 -2.55 -37.60 20.03
C ALA A 252 -3.28 -36.35 20.51
N LEU A 253 -4.59 -36.32 20.26
CA LEU A 253 -5.46 -35.23 20.67
C LEU A 253 -6.54 -35.79 21.58
N SER A 254 -6.93 -35.00 22.57
CA SER A 254 -8.08 -35.28 23.43
C SER A 254 -8.94 -34.03 23.51
N VAL A 255 -10.25 -34.25 23.60
CA VAL A 255 -11.22 -33.19 23.83
C VAL A 255 -12.17 -33.63 24.94
N GLU A 256 -12.49 -32.73 25.86
CA GLU A 256 -13.51 -32.94 26.89
C GLU A 256 -14.43 -31.72 27.01
N ILE A 257 -15.64 -31.95 27.52
CA ILE A 257 -16.59 -30.89 27.85
C ILE A 257 -16.59 -30.77 29.36
N LYS A 258 -15.87 -29.75 29.86
CA LYS A 258 -15.65 -29.55 31.30
C LYS A 258 -16.89 -29.01 32.00
N GLU A 259 -17.61 -28.11 31.34
CA GLU A 259 -18.85 -27.54 31.84
C GLU A 259 -19.89 -27.41 30.72
N LYS A 260 -21.15 -27.71 31.06
CA LYS A 260 -22.32 -27.52 30.18
C LYS A 260 -23.40 -26.78 30.95
N LYS A 261 -23.71 -25.55 30.51
CA LYS A 261 -24.72 -24.69 31.14
C LYS A 261 -25.87 -24.42 30.18
N VAL A 262 -27.07 -24.90 30.53
CA VAL A 262 -28.30 -24.70 29.76
C VAL A 262 -29.09 -23.53 30.37
N VAL A 263 -29.50 -22.57 29.54
CA VAL A 263 -30.23 -21.36 29.95
C VAL A 263 -31.57 -21.28 29.23
N GLY A 264 -32.63 -21.04 30.00
CA GLY A 264 -33.96 -20.71 29.46
C GLY A 264 -34.59 -21.81 28.62
N ASN A 265 -34.51 -23.07 29.07
CA ASN A 265 -35.04 -24.25 28.37
C ASN A 265 -34.53 -24.37 26.93
N LEU A 266 -33.21 -24.57 26.78
CA LEU A 266 -32.49 -24.61 25.50
C LEU A 266 -32.50 -23.30 24.68
N ARG A 267 -32.86 -22.14 25.24
CA ARG A 267 -32.66 -20.87 24.52
C ARG A 267 -31.19 -20.61 24.20
N VAL A 268 -30.30 -20.90 25.16
CA VAL A 268 -28.85 -20.80 24.98
C VAL A 268 -28.16 -21.92 25.77
N VAL A 269 -27.16 -22.56 25.18
CA VAL A 269 -26.29 -23.52 25.85
C VAL A 269 -24.84 -23.05 25.74
N PHE A 270 -24.15 -22.95 26.87
CA PHE A 270 -22.71 -22.67 26.94
C PHE A 270 -21.95 -23.97 27.23
N LEU A 271 -20.88 -24.20 26.48
CA LEU A 271 -19.95 -25.31 26.65
C LEU A 271 -18.56 -24.74 26.96
N ASP A 272 -17.91 -25.23 28.03
CA ASP A 272 -16.47 -25.08 28.22
C ASP A 272 -15.79 -26.32 27.67
N VAL A 273 -15.19 -26.18 26.48
CA VAL A 273 -14.52 -27.26 25.77
C VAL A 273 -13.02 -27.15 26.01
N VAL A 274 -12.43 -28.26 26.44
CA VAL A 274 -11.00 -28.36 26.71
C VAL A 274 -10.37 -29.22 25.62
N VAL A 275 -9.47 -28.63 24.85
CA VAL A 275 -8.70 -29.32 23.80
C VAL A 275 -7.28 -29.50 24.30
N LYS A 276 -6.80 -30.74 24.36
CA LYS A 276 -5.47 -31.05 24.88
C LYS A 276 -4.69 -31.93 23.92
N ASN A 277 -3.46 -31.51 23.63
CA ASN A 277 -2.48 -32.36 22.97
C ASN A 277 -1.94 -33.36 23.99
N VAL A 278 -2.29 -34.63 23.82
CA VAL A 278 -1.82 -35.74 24.67
C VAL A 278 -0.71 -36.56 23.98
N GLY A 279 -0.26 -36.11 22.81
CA GLY A 279 0.89 -36.66 22.12
C GLY A 279 2.21 -36.01 22.55
N ASP A 280 3.29 -36.46 21.92
CA ASP A 280 4.65 -35.95 22.09
C ASP A 280 5.12 -35.05 20.94
N VAL A 281 4.25 -34.77 19.95
CA VAL A 281 4.50 -33.85 18.83
C VAL A 281 3.60 -32.63 18.88
N ARG A 282 4.08 -31.51 18.35
CA ARG A 282 3.30 -30.27 18.19
C ARG A 282 2.17 -30.49 17.17
N LEU A 283 0.96 -30.06 17.52
CA LEU A 283 -0.21 -30.10 16.63
C LEU A 283 -0.52 -28.71 16.07
N ARG A 284 -0.94 -28.65 14.81
CA ARG A 284 -1.32 -27.43 14.09
C ARG A 284 -2.81 -27.38 13.82
N PHE A 285 -3.43 -26.21 13.97
CA PHE A 285 -4.84 -25.98 13.67
C PHE A 285 -5.00 -24.75 12.77
N GLN A 286 -6.06 -24.75 11.96
CA GLN A 286 -6.27 -23.73 10.92
C GLN A 286 -6.90 -22.43 11.45
N ASN A 287 -7.39 -22.43 12.69
CA ASN A 287 -8.09 -21.28 13.27
C ASN A 287 -7.92 -21.22 14.80
N SER A 288 -8.25 -20.07 15.38
CA SER A 288 -8.14 -19.84 16.83
C SER A 288 -9.12 -20.64 17.70
N ALA A 289 -10.06 -21.37 17.09
CA ALA A 289 -10.93 -22.33 17.78
C ALA A 289 -10.41 -23.77 17.67
N TYR A 290 -9.13 -23.95 17.31
CA TYR A 290 -8.46 -25.25 17.26
C TYR A 290 -9.17 -26.28 16.37
N GLY A 291 -9.78 -25.83 15.25
CA GLY A 291 -10.47 -26.75 14.33
C GLY A 291 -11.76 -27.35 14.90
N LEU A 292 -12.34 -26.74 15.93
CA LEU A 292 -13.55 -27.21 16.59
C LEU A 292 -14.78 -27.07 15.68
N THR A 293 -15.54 -28.15 15.61
CA THR A 293 -16.88 -28.23 15.04
C THR A 293 -17.80 -28.94 16.02
N ILE A 294 -19.10 -28.67 15.93
CA ILE A 294 -20.15 -29.37 16.65
C ILE A 294 -21.01 -30.07 15.62
N GLU A 295 -21.26 -31.33 15.89
CA GLU A 295 -22.10 -32.19 15.07
C GLU A 295 -23.28 -32.68 15.91
N ARG A 296 -24.39 -32.97 15.24
CA ARG A 296 -25.60 -33.51 15.84
C ARG A 296 -25.93 -34.85 15.21
N LYS A 297 -26.40 -35.78 16.03
CA LYS A 297 -26.87 -37.07 15.53
C LYS A 297 -28.25 -36.91 14.89
N GLY A 298 -28.34 -37.24 13.60
CA GLY A 298 -29.58 -37.26 12.84
C GLY A 298 -30.42 -38.51 13.13
N GLU A 299 -31.65 -38.55 12.59
CA GLU A 299 -32.61 -39.63 12.80
C GLU A 299 -32.12 -41.01 12.28
N GLY A 300 -31.18 -41.01 11.32
CA GLY A 300 -30.52 -42.22 10.81
C GLY A 300 -29.29 -42.68 11.61
N GLY A 301 -28.99 -42.04 12.74
CA GLY A 301 -27.80 -42.32 13.56
C GLY A 301 -26.49 -41.76 13.01
N THR A 302 -26.53 -41.00 11.90
CA THR A 302 -25.39 -40.31 11.30
C THR A 302 -25.11 -39.00 12.00
N TRP A 303 -23.83 -38.65 12.14
CA TRP A 303 -23.40 -37.36 12.67
C TRP A 303 -23.36 -36.33 11.54
N GLU A 304 -24.06 -35.22 11.72
CA GLU A 304 -24.16 -34.14 10.74
C GLU A 304 -23.59 -32.84 11.31
N PHE A 305 -22.90 -32.08 10.48
CA PHE A 305 -22.41 -30.75 10.86
C PHE A 305 -23.55 -29.87 11.37
N TYR A 306 -23.38 -29.32 12.57
CA TYR A 306 -24.36 -28.45 13.20
C TYR A 306 -23.85 -27.02 13.35
N TYR A 307 -22.60 -26.84 13.82
CA TYR A 307 -22.07 -25.52 14.12
C TYR A 307 -20.54 -25.50 14.12
N SER A 308 -19.93 -24.36 13.78
CA SER A 308 -18.51 -24.09 14.03
C SER A 308 -18.37 -22.71 14.70
N PRO A 309 -17.55 -22.56 15.76
CA PRO A 309 -17.35 -21.27 16.41
C PRO A 309 -16.77 -20.22 15.47
N ILE A 310 -17.20 -18.96 15.66
CA ILE A 310 -16.55 -17.83 15.01
C ILE A 310 -15.14 -17.68 15.59
N SER A 311 -14.12 -17.82 14.76
CA SER A 311 -12.71 -17.80 15.14
C SER A 311 -11.87 -16.98 14.16
N ALA A 312 -10.77 -16.41 14.65
CA ALA A 312 -9.79 -15.79 13.76
C ALA A 312 -9.17 -16.87 12.86
N GLN A 313 -9.05 -16.56 11.56
CA GLN A 313 -8.43 -17.43 10.55
C GLN A 313 -6.90 -17.31 10.65
N VAL A 314 -6.37 -17.78 11.78
CA VAL A 314 -4.95 -17.77 12.09
C VAL A 314 -4.52 -19.19 12.47
N ILE A 315 -3.34 -19.59 12.00
CA ILE A 315 -2.76 -20.87 12.39
C ILE A 315 -2.36 -20.80 13.86
N VAL A 316 -2.83 -21.77 14.65
CA VAL A 316 -2.47 -21.93 16.05
C VAL A 316 -1.88 -23.30 16.30
N PHE A 317 -1.10 -23.42 17.37
CA PHE A 317 -0.40 -24.64 17.72
C PHE A 317 -0.75 -25.07 19.15
N LEU A 318 -0.72 -26.39 19.39
CA LEU A 318 -0.66 -26.97 20.73
C LEU A 318 0.65 -27.75 20.87
N GLU A 319 1.49 -27.33 21.80
CA GLU A 319 2.67 -28.09 22.21
C GLU A 319 2.28 -29.38 22.93
N PRO A 320 3.19 -30.38 23.03
CA PRO A 320 2.96 -31.58 23.83
C PRO A 320 2.47 -31.26 25.24
N MET A 321 1.43 -31.97 25.69
CA MET A 321 0.75 -31.79 26.99
C MET A 321 0.02 -30.45 27.19
N GLN A 322 0.07 -29.53 26.23
CA GLN A 322 -0.61 -28.24 26.32
C GLN A 322 -2.12 -28.39 26.16
N THR A 323 -2.85 -27.52 26.86
CA THR A 323 -4.31 -27.48 26.87
C THR A 323 -4.81 -26.09 26.47
N ALA A 324 -5.90 -26.04 25.70
CA ALA A 324 -6.64 -24.84 25.35
C ALA A 324 -8.10 -24.94 25.82
N HIS A 325 -8.65 -23.81 26.27
CA HIS A 325 -10.03 -23.68 26.71
C HIS A 325 -10.82 -22.85 25.70
N ILE A 326 -11.97 -23.37 25.27
CA ILE A 326 -12.80 -22.76 24.24
C ILE A 326 -14.23 -22.71 24.77
N THR A 327 -14.75 -21.49 24.96
CA THR A 327 -16.15 -21.30 25.30
C THR A 327 -17.00 -21.28 24.03
N VAL A 328 -17.94 -22.20 23.91
CA VAL A 328 -18.87 -22.28 22.78
C VAL A 328 -20.28 -21.92 23.23
N MET A 329 -20.97 -21.09 22.45
CA MET A 329 -22.36 -20.69 22.68
C MET A 329 -23.24 -21.22 21.56
N LEU A 330 -24.16 -22.12 21.89
CA LEU A 330 -25.21 -22.61 21.00
C LEU A 330 -26.50 -21.83 21.25
N ARG A 331 -27.10 -21.28 20.19
CA ARG A 331 -28.36 -20.54 20.28
C ARG A 331 -29.50 -21.42 19.81
N GLN A 332 -30.51 -21.59 20.66
CA GLN A 332 -31.70 -22.39 20.40
C GLN A 332 -31.40 -23.81 19.86
N PRO A 333 -30.45 -24.58 20.44
CA PRO A 333 -30.26 -25.97 20.03
C PRO A 333 -31.50 -26.81 20.31
N GLN A 334 -31.70 -27.85 19.51
CA GLN A 334 -32.78 -28.82 19.70
C GLN A 334 -32.34 -29.89 20.72
N PRO A 335 -33.27 -30.59 21.39
CA PRO A 335 -32.96 -31.78 22.16
C PRO A 335 -32.27 -32.85 21.30
N GLY A 336 -31.41 -33.66 21.92
CA GLY A 336 -30.77 -34.81 21.27
C GLY A 336 -29.29 -34.98 21.59
N GLU A 337 -28.66 -35.88 20.84
CA GLU A 337 -27.24 -36.21 20.96
C GLU A 337 -26.38 -35.31 20.04
N TYR A 338 -25.32 -34.78 20.63
CA TYR A 338 -24.35 -33.91 19.98
C TYR A 338 -22.95 -34.43 20.25
N ARG A 339 -22.00 -34.04 19.41
CA ARG A 339 -20.57 -34.22 19.70
C ARG A 339 -19.77 -33.01 19.29
N VAL A 340 -18.77 -32.70 20.10
CA VAL A 340 -17.69 -31.81 19.73
C VAL A 340 -16.69 -32.65 18.95
N HIS A 341 -16.34 -32.20 17.75
CA HIS A 341 -15.31 -32.79 16.90
C HIS A 341 -14.19 -31.77 16.69
N VAL A 342 -12.97 -32.16 16.98
CA VAL A 342 -11.78 -31.31 16.86
C VAL A 342 -10.81 -31.98 15.90
N GLN A 343 -10.42 -31.26 14.85
CA GLN A 343 -9.46 -31.75 13.86
C GLN A 343 -8.22 -30.85 13.84
N GLY A 344 -7.07 -31.46 14.16
CA GLY A 344 -5.75 -30.87 14.01
C GLY A 344 -4.92 -31.59 12.95
N PHE A 345 -3.72 -31.08 12.69
CA PHE A 345 -2.80 -31.63 11.71
C PHE A 345 -1.38 -31.74 12.28
N TYR A 346 -0.63 -32.76 11.88
CA TYR A 346 0.78 -32.95 12.22
C TYR A 346 1.59 -33.50 11.04
N GLY A 347 2.92 -33.39 11.13
CA GLY A 347 3.86 -33.97 10.16
C GLY A 347 3.84 -33.32 8.77
N GLU A 348 4.90 -33.53 7.98
CA GLU A 348 5.16 -32.83 6.70
C GLU A 348 4.01 -32.89 5.69
N ASN A 349 3.23 -33.98 5.73
CA ASN A 349 2.10 -34.21 4.83
C ASN A 349 0.76 -33.69 5.37
N GLY A 350 0.74 -33.05 6.54
CA GLY A 350 -0.49 -32.56 7.18
C GLY A 350 -1.46 -33.70 7.50
N GLN A 351 -0.97 -34.77 8.13
CA GLN A 351 -1.80 -35.89 8.54
C GLN A 351 -2.82 -35.43 9.59
N PRO A 352 -4.10 -35.78 9.46
CA PRO A 352 -5.14 -35.35 10.39
C PRO A 352 -5.04 -36.11 11.72
N VAL A 353 -5.35 -35.42 12.81
CA VAL A 353 -5.52 -35.99 14.16
C VAL A 353 -6.83 -35.46 14.70
N GLU A 354 -7.70 -36.37 15.12
CA GLU A 354 -9.07 -36.06 15.47
C GLU A 354 -9.36 -36.51 16.90
N ALA A 355 -10.21 -35.76 17.58
CA ALA A 355 -10.75 -36.12 18.87
C ALA A 355 -12.23 -35.73 18.94
N VAL A 356 -13.02 -36.55 19.63
CA VAL A 356 -14.45 -36.33 19.81
C VAL A 356 -14.87 -36.42 21.28
N ALA A 357 -15.84 -35.59 21.67
CA ALA A 357 -16.52 -35.67 22.95
C ALA A 357 -18.03 -35.53 22.75
N GLU A 358 -18.79 -36.55 23.16
CA GLU A 358 -20.24 -36.59 23.00
C GLU A 358 -20.96 -35.96 24.21
N PHE A 359 -22.11 -35.33 23.96
CA PHE A 359 -22.98 -34.78 24.99
C PHE A 359 -24.45 -34.80 24.54
N THR A 360 -25.35 -34.85 25.52
CA THR A 360 -26.80 -34.83 25.25
C THR A 360 -27.42 -33.53 25.74
N LEU A 361 -28.38 -33.00 24.98
CA LEU A 361 -29.23 -31.90 25.40
C LEU A 361 -30.63 -32.43 25.75
N PRO A 362 -31.19 -32.03 26.90
CA PRO A 362 -32.46 -32.53 27.43
C PRO A 362 -33.68 -32.10 26.61
#